data_AF-A0A960J4V7-F1
#
_entry.id   AF-A0A960J4V7-F1
#
_cell.length_a   1.000
_cell.length_b   1.000
_cell.length_c   1.000
_cell.angle_alpha   90.00
_cell.angle_beta   90.00
_cell.angle_gamma   90.00
#
_symmetry.space_group_name_H-M   'P 1'
#
loop_
_entity.id
_entity.type
_entity.pdbx_description
1 polymer ?
#
loop_
_entity_poly.entity_id
_entity_poly.type
_entity_poly.pdbx_seq_one_letter_code
_entity_poly.pdbx_strand_id
1 'polypeptide(L)'
;AAIRRRVTGNARPQTLIVELGTNDAEKIGDPTRFDTVVRTVLDAASPRVTCVRWLDIKPTPTRNYAGVNRNAATFNQILARVADRYPNVEVMHYSAWAAAAPAGSFVADGLHLTGPPRPPVPASPGNGQNEFGRLVRQAADGCNPALTTGPFWDVPDAAPEAPAVAWMAADRITRGYPNGTFRARIASVTPAVTRGEFATWLWHMAGRPTAPSAGWADVGSPRAVDWLTAAGIITRPTDGRYHPDRPLTRARAARALWRAAGSPTPTTNRDWADAPPTDAFDWATDTSVLPGRADGTYQPTRAVTRLALAKALYRLHLLSAGG
;
A
#
# COMPACT_ATOMS: atom_id res chain seq x y z
N ALA A 1 -8.22 5.90 32.06
CA ALA A 1 -9.55 5.87 32.72
C ALA A 1 -10.72 5.88 31.72
N ALA A 2 -10.79 6.83 30.78
CA ALA A 2 -11.88 6.92 29.80
C ALA A 2 -12.00 5.67 28.90
N ILE A 3 -10.88 5.16 28.38
CA ILE A 3 -10.85 3.93 27.58
C ILE A 3 -11.41 2.75 28.38
N ARG A 4 -10.89 2.52 29.61
CA ARG A 4 -11.41 1.46 30.50
C ARG A 4 -12.92 1.53 30.64
N ARG A 5 -13.50 2.70 30.96
CA ARG A 5 -14.95 2.88 31.07
C ARG A 5 -15.72 2.49 29.81
N ARG A 6 -15.21 2.82 28.62
CA ARG A 6 -15.87 2.51 27.34
C ARG A 6 -15.76 1.04 26.95
N VAL A 7 -14.65 0.36 27.28
CA VAL A 7 -14.45 -1.06 26.94
C VAL A 7 -14.98 -2.04 27.99
N THR A 8 -15.43 -1.56 29.16
CA THR A 8 -16.00 -2.40 30.23
C THR A 8 -17.52 -2.32 30.36
N GLY A 9 -18.21 -1.47 29.57
CA GLY A 9 -19.68 -1.32 29.62
C GLY A 9 -20.45 -2.53 29.05
N ASN A 10 -21.78 -2.52 29.19
CA ASN A 10 -22.68 -3.63 28.78
C ASN A 10 -22.77 -3.81 27.25
N ALA A 11 -22.50 -2.77 26.46
CA ALA A 11 -22.38 -2.83 25.00
C ALA A 11 -20.90 -2.68 24.61
N ARG A 12 -20.12 -3.76 24.76
CA ARG A 12 -18.68 -3.74 24.47
C ARG A 12 -18.45 -3.64 22.96
N PRO A 13 -17.63 -2.69 22.47
CA PRO A 13 -17.27 -2.66 21.07
C PRO A 13 -16.40 -3.88 20.74
N GLN A 14 -16.69 -4.56 19.62
CA GLN A 14 -15.81 -5.61 19.10
C GLN A 14 -14.53 -5.02 18.49
N THR A 15 -14.65 -3.85 17.87
CA THR A 15 -13.53 -3.15 17.22
C THR A 15 -13.21 -1.84 17.95
N LEU A 16 -11.93 -1.62 18.23
CA LEU A 16 -11.41 -0.34 18.72
C LEU A 16 -10.49 0.28 17.68
N ILE A 17 -10.81 1.50 17.24
CA ILE A 17 -9.92 2.30 16.39
C ILE A 17 -9.35 3.42 17.26
N VAL A 18 -8.03 3.52 17.30
CA VAL A 18 -7.29 4.47 18.13
C VAL A 18 -6.61 5.47 17.23
N GLU A 19 -6.92 6.75 17.43
CA GLU A 19 -6.13 7.87 16.91
C GLU A 19 -5.58 8.63 18.11
N LEU A 20 -4.27 8.87 18.09
CA LEU A 20 -3.64 9.77 19.05
C LEU A 20 -3.40 11.09 18.35
N GLY A 21 -4.16 12.11 18.76
CA GLY A 21 -4.06 13.45 18.18
C GLY A 21 -2.64 14.01 18.29
N THR A 22 -2.23 14.79 17.30
CA THR A 22 -0.89 15.42 17.25
C THR A 22 -0.60 16.25 18.51
N ASN A 23 -1.61 16.97 19.03
CA ASN A 23 -1.48 17.73 20.28
C ASN A 23 -1.21 16.84 21.51
N ASP A 24 -1.83 15.66 21.58
CA ASP A 24 -1.60 14.73 22.69
C ASP A 24 -0.22 14.09 22.58
N ALA A 25 0.22 13.76 21.36
CA ALA A 25 1.59 13.33 21.10
C ALA A 25 2.63 14.41 21.46
N GLU A 26 2.34 15.70 21.22
CA GLU A 26 3.20 16.82 21.63
C GLU A 26 3.32 16.90 23.15
N LYS A 27 2.19 16.83 23.86
CA LYS A 27 2.17 16.86 25.34
C LYS A 27 2.91 15.68 25.97
N ILE A 28 2.93 14.54 25.28
CA ILE A 28 3.76 13.40 25.65
C ILE A 28 5.23 13.78 25.45
N GLY A 29 5.60 14.26 24.26
CA GLY A 29 6.87 14.94 23.93
C GLY A 29 8.13 14.09 24.01
N ASP A 30 8.10 12.98 24.74
CA ASP A 30 9.22 12.11 25.08
C ASP A 30 8.95 10.66 24.63
N PRO A 31 9.91 10.00 23.95
CA PRO A 31 9.77 8.61 23.50
C PRO A 31 9.50 7.59 24.61
N THR A 32 10.11 7.71 25.78
CA THR A 32 9.93 6.76 26.90
C THR A 32 8.52 6.88 27.48
N ARG A 33 8.02 8.11 27.61
CA ARG A 33 6.65 8.39 28.01
C ARG A 33 5.66 7.91 26.96
N PHE A 34 5.94 8.12 25.68
CA PHE A 34 5.10 7.63 24.57
C PHE A 34 4.93 6.12 24.61
N ASP A 35 6.04 5.38 24.78
CA ASP A 35 6.01 3.92 24.96
C ASP A 35 5.09 3.50 26.13
N THR A 36 5.29 4.14 27.28
CA THR A 36 4.48 3.89 28.48
C THR A 36 2.99 4.14 28.24
N VAL A 37 2.63 5.22 27.51
CA VAL A 37 1.25 5.53 27.14
C VAL A 37 0.67 4.46 26.22
N VAL A 38 1.37 4.08 25.16
CA VAL A 38 0.90 3.07 24.20
C VAL A 38 0.64 1.74 24.92
N ARG A 39 1.60 1.26 25.73
CA ARG A 39 1.43 0.04 26.55
C ARG A 39 0.22 0.14 27.46
N THR A 40 0.10 1.23 28.21
CA THR A 40 -1.02 1.44 29.15
C THR A 40 -2.39 1.38 28.46
N VAL A 41 -2.49 1.92 27.24
CA VAL A 41 -3.72 1.87 26.44
C VAL A 41 -3.99 0.44 25.97
N LEU A 42 -3.00 -0.23 25.39
CA LEU A 42 -3.17 -1.57 24.85
C LEU A 42 -3.41 -2.63 25.93
N ASP A 43 -2.72 -2.58 27.07
CA ASP A 43 -2.98 -3.45 28.23
C ASP A 43 -4.42 -3.30 28.75
N ALA A 44 -4.98 -2.09 28.65
CA ALA A 44 -6.35 -1.82 29.05
C ALA A 44 -7.38 -2.23 28.00
N ALA A 45 -7.06 -2.14 26.71
CA ALA A 45 -8.03 -2.32 25.62
C ALA A 45 -7.98 -3.71 24.98
N SER A 46 -6.80 -4.19 24.61
CA SER A 46 -6.60 -5.41 23.82
C SER A 46 -7.31 -6.64 24.40
N PRO A 47 -7.28 -6.92 25.72
CA PRO A 47 -7.99 -8.08 26.29
C PRO A 47 -9.53 -7.99 26.26
N ARG A 48 -10.11 -6.85 25.87
CA ARG A 48 -11.54 -6.54 26.00
C ARG A 48 -12.25 -6.33 24.66
N VAL A 49 -11.51 -6.32 23.56
CA VAL A 49 -12.02 -6.13 22.20
C VAL A 49 -11.42 -7.21 21.29
N THR A 50 -12.08 -7.56 20.21
CA THR A 50 -11.59 -8.59 19.28
C THR A 50 -10.55 -8.03 18.32
N CYS A 51 -10.60 -6.73 18.03
CA CYS A 51 -9.72 -6.10 17.07
C CYS A 51 -9.38 -4.66 17.47
N VAL A 52 -8.10 -4.31 17.36
CA VAL A 52 -7.58 -2.95 17.55
C VAL A 52 -6.86 -2.50 16.28
N ARG A 53 -7.14 -1.27 15.87
CA ARG A 53 -6.42 -0.60 14.78
C ARG A 53 -5.94 0.75 15.29
N TRP A 54 -4.63 0.98 15.27
CA TRP A 54 -4.04 2.21 15.79
C TRP A 54 -3.40 3.03 14.68
N LEU A 55 -3.85 4.27 14.47
CA LEU A 55 -3.29 5.16 13.47
C LEU A 55 -1.92 5.71 13.90
N ASP A 56 -0.93 5.53 13.03
CA ASP A 56 0.40 6.09 13.24
C ASP A 56 0.40 7.63 13.21
N ILE A 57 1.43 8.20 13.81
CA ILE A 57 1.62 9.65 13.87
C ILE A 57 1.98 10.16 12.49
N LYS A 58 1.38 11.29 12.12
CA LYS A 58 1.64 11.94 10.84
C LYS A 58 3.12 12.31 10.68
N PRO A 59 3.67 12.23 9.45
CA PRO A 59 5.07 12.51 9.19
C PRO A 59 5.31 14.00 8.92
N THR A 60 4.27 14.77 8.57
CA THR A 60 4.43 16.16 8.12
C THR A 60 4.64 17.09 9.30
N PRO A 61 5.76 17.84 9.32
CA PRO A 61 6.02 18.80 10.40
C PRO A 61 4.99 19.93 10.44
N THR A 62 4.68 20.44 11.62
CA THR A 62 3.87 21.66 11.80
C THR A 62 4.60 22.71 12.61
N ARG A 63 4.20 23.97 12.49
CA ARG A 63 4.84 25.06 13.24
C ARG A 63 4.65 24.95 14.76
N ASN A 64 3.58 24.30 15.21
CA ASN A 64 3.14 24.34 16.61
C ASN A 64 3.56 23.11 17.44
N TYR A 65 4.09 22.05 16.80
CA TYR A 65 4.36 20.76 17.46
C TYR A 65 5.82 20.33 17.27
N ALA A 66 6.74 21.10 17.84
CA ALA A 66 8.17 20.87 17.69
C ALA A 66 8.62 19.53 18.29
N GLY A 67 8.00 19.07 19.37
CA GLY A 67 8.26 17.77 19.98
C GLY A 67 7.86 16.61 19.06
N VAL A 68 6.66 16.66 18.47
CA VAL A 68 6.21 15.67 17.48
C VAL A 68 7.09 15.71 16.25
N ASN A 69 7.42 16.89 15.72
CA ASN A 69 8.28 17.01 14.54
C ASN A 69 9.63 16.31 14.74
N ARG A 70 10.21 16.42 15.94
CA ARG A 70 11.48 15.76 16.30
C ARG A 70 11.32 14.25 16.47
N ASN A 71 10.17 13.79 16.98
CA ASN A 71 10.02 12.42 17.47
C ASN A 71 9.07 11.52 16.66
N ALA A 72 8.36 12.03 15.64
CA ALA A 72 7.30 11.29 14.96
C ALA A 72 7.76 9.93 14.40
N ALA A 73 8.95 9.88 13.79
CA ALA A 73 9.53 8.63 13.31
C ALA A 73 9.77 7.64 14.47
N THR A 74 10.36 8.11 15.57
CA THR A 74 10.59 7.31 16.78
C THR A 74 9.28 6.85 17.41
N PHE A 75 8.25 7.71 17.47
CA PHE A 75 6.93 7.35 17.97
C PHE A 75 6.29 6.25 17.12
N ASN A 76 6.40 6.32 15.79
CA ASN A 76 5.88 5.29 14.90
C ASN A 76 6.63 3.97 15.03
N GLN A 77 7.96 4.00 15.24
CA GLN A 77 8.75 2.81 15.55
C GLN A 77 8.34 2.18 16.89
N ILE A 78 8.11 3.00 17.92
CA ILE A 78 7.62 2.54 19.22
C ILE A 78 6.23 1.92 19.07
N LEU A 79 5.32 2.59 18.37
CA LEU A 79 3.96 2.11 18.16
C LEU A 79 3.96 0.73 17.48
N ALA A 80 4.73 0.56 16.39
CA ALA A 80 4.87 -0.74 15.72
C ALA A 80 5.42 -1.81 16.67
N ARG A 81 6.56 -1.54 17.33
CA ARG A 81 7.20 -2.48 18.27
C ARG A 81 6.29 -2.89 19.43
N VAL A 82 5.49 -1.96 19.95
CA VAL A 82 4.58 -2.25 21.06
C VAL A 82 3.35 -3.01 20.54
N ALA A 83 2.79 -2.62 19.39
CA ALA A 83 1.66 -3.30 18.75
C ALA A 83 1.97 -4.77 18.46
N ASP A 84 3.18 -5.10 17.99
CA ASP A 84 3.64 -6.47 17.70
C ASP A 84 3.56 -7.43 18.90
N ARG A 85 3.40 -6.93 20.12
CA ARG A 85 3.22 -7.74 21.34
C ARG A 85 1.79 -8.19 21.56
N TYR A 86 0.83 -7.64 20.82
CA TYR A 86 -0.60 -7.89 21.00
C TYR A 86 -1.17 -8.53 19.73
N PRO A 87 -1.75 -9.74 19.82
CA PRO A 87 -2.17 -10.51 18.65
C PRO A 87 -3.36 -9.90 17.88
N ASN A 88 -4.07 -8.95 18.48
CA ASN A 88 -5.24 -8.31 17.89
C ASN A 88 -5.01 -6.82 17.57
N VAL A 89 -3.77 -6.33 17.57
CA VAL A 89 -3.44 -4.93 17.31
C VAL A 89 -2.66 -4.81 16.00
N GLU A 90 -3.15 -3.97 15.10
CA GLU A 90 -2.42 -3.61 13.89
C GLU A 90 -2.29 -2.09 13.76
N VAL A 91 -1.16 -1.64 13.21
CA VAL A 91 -0.91 -0.21 12.96
C VAL A 91 -1.46 0.19 11.60
N MET A 92 -2.24 1.26 11.57
CA MET A 92 -2.76 1.87 10.36
C MET A 92 -1.88 3.03 9.92
N HIS A 93 -1.55 3.08 8.64
CA HIS A 93 -0.65 4.09 8.09
C HIS A 93 -1.36 5.36 7.66
N TYR A 94 -1.77 6.18 8.62
CA TYR A 94 -2.12 7.57 8.34
C TYR A 94 -0.96 8.31 7.67
N SER A 95 0.26 8.01 8.08
CA SER A 95 1.49 8.56 7.53
C SER A 95 1.69 8.22 6.05
N ALA A 96 1.41 6.98 5.65
CA ALA A 96 1.51 6.56 4.26
C ALA A 96 0.42 7.21 3.39
N TRP A 97 -0.80 7.36 3.93
CA TRP A 97 -1.83 8.16 3.27
C TRP A 97 -1.35 9.60 3.06
N ALA A 98 -0.85 10.25 4.11
CA ALA A 98 -0.42 11.65 4.06
C ALA A 98 0.72 11.87 3.04
N ALA A 99 1.63 10.91 2.91
CA ALA A 99 2.73 10.96 1.94
C ALA A 99 2.26 10.77 0.48
N ALA A 100 1.17 10.04 0.27
CA ALA A 100 0.68 9.68 -1.06
C ALA A 100 -0.52 10.53 -1.53
N ALA A 101 -1.18 11.25 -0.61
CA ALA A 101 -2.30 12.12 -0.92
C ALA A 101 -1.84 13.33 -1.77
N PRO A 102 -2.67 13.82 -2.71
CA PRO A 102 -2.37 15.03 -3.48
C PRO A 102 -2.04 16.24 -2.58
N ALA A 103 -1.19 17.15 -3.06
CA ALA A 103 -0.91 18.39 -2.36
C ALA A 103 -2.23 19.16 -2.07
N GLY A 104 -2.37 19.69 -0.86
CA GLY A 104 -3.59 20.38 -0.43
C GLY A 104 -4.76 19.47 -0.03
N SER A 105 -4.60 18.14 -0.04
CA SER A 105 -5.67 17.20 0.38
C SER A 105 -6.13 17.41 1.83
N PHE A 106 -5.28 17.97 2.68
CA PHE A 106 -5.59 18.33 4.06
C PHE A 106 -4.72 19.49 4.55
N VAL A 107 -5.17 20.16 5.60
CA VAL A 107 -4.34 21.05 6.41
C VAL A 107 -3.81 20.25 7.59
N ALA A 108 -2.52 20.38 7.89
CA ALA A 108 -1.95 19.76 9.08
C ALA A 108 -2.73 20.26 10.31
N ASP A 109 -3.16 19.32 11.17
CA ASP A 109 -4.06 19.58 12.33
C ASP A 109 -5.55 19.77 11.98
N GLY A 110 -5.92 19.59 10.71
CA GLY A 110 -7.29 19.69 10.21
C GLY A 110 -7.83 18.40 9.57
N LEU A 111 -7.21 17.24 9.81
CA LEU A 111 -7.75 15.96 9.32
C LEU A 111 -9.17 15.71 9.83
N HIS A 112 -9.44 16.13 11.08
CA HIS A 112 -10.75 16.06 11.72
C HIS A 112 -11.67 17.23 11.37
N LEU A 113 -11.28 18.13 10.46
CA LEU A 113 -11.99 19.36 10.16
C LEU A 113 -12.36 19.45 8.68
N THR A 114 -13.67 19.39 8.40
CA THR A 114 -14.30 20.00 7.24
C THR A 114 -15.41 20.90 7.76
N GLY A 115 -15.55 22.07 7.16
CA GLY A 115 -16.53 23.07 7.58
C GLY A 115 -16.07 24.50 7.25
N PRO A 116 -17.01 25.47 7.30
CA PRO A 116 -16.68 26.87 7.12
C PRO A 116 -15.64 27.33 8.18
N PRO A 117 -14.93 28.45 7.92
CA PRO A 117 -13.92 28.97 8.85
C PRO A 117 -14.46 29.05 10.28
N ARG A 118 -13.69 28.58 11.26
CA ARG A 118 -13.97 28.79 12.69
C ARG A 118 -12.79 29.53 13.30
N PRO A 119 -12.87 30.84 13.54
CA PRO A 119 -11.76 31.59 14.13
C PRO A 119 -11.22 30.89 15.40
N PRO A 120 -9.89 30.72 15.55
CA PRO A 120 -8.80 31.20 14.67
C PRO A 120 -8.41 30.22 13.54
N VAL A 121 -9.14 29.12 13.35
CA VAL A 121 -8.88 28.07 12.36
C VAL A 121 -9.43 28.49 10.99
N PRO A 122 -8.55 28.67 9.98
CA PRO A 122 -8.99 28.90 8.60
C PRO A 122 -9.88 27.75 8.10
N ALA A 123 -10.67 27.99 7.05
CA ALA A 123 -11.30 26.90 6.33
C ALA A 123 -10.21 25.91 5.87
N SER A 124 -10.43 24.62 6.10
CA SER A 124 -9.59 23.55 5.54
C SER A 124 -10.12 23.28 4.12
N PRO A 125 -9.40 23.63 3.04
CA PRO A 125 -9.89 23.49 1.67
C PRO A 125 -9.88 22.03 1.16
N GLY A 126 -9.85 21.05 2.07
CA GLY A 126 -9.56 19.65 1.76
C GLY A 126 -10.63 18.67 2.21
N ASN A 127 -10.48 17.42 1.76
CA ASN A 127 -11.38 16.31 2.07
C ASN A 127 -10.97 15.54 3.33
N GLY A 128 -10.24 16.15 4.27
CA GLY A 128 -9.61 15.48 5.41
C GLY A 128 -10.54 14.58 6.21
N GLN A 129 -11.74 15.07 6.57
CA GLN A 129 -12.72 14.24 7.31
C GLN A 129 -13.21 13.05 6.49
N ASN A 130 -13.44 13.25 5.19
CA ASN A 130 -13.86 12.16 4.30
C ASN A 130 -12.74 11.11 4.19
N GLU A 131 -11.50 11.54 4.07
CA GLU A 131 -10.34 10.64 4.00
C GLU A 131 -10.12 9.88 5.30
N PHE A 132 -10.23 10.58 6.45
CA PHE A 132 -10.20 9.93 7.76
C PHE A 132 -11.35 8.94 7.93
N GLY A 133 -12.57 9.31 7.53
CA GLY A 133 -13.72 8.41 7.53
C GLY A 133 -13.49 7.17 6.68
N ARG A 134 -12.83 7.29 5.52
CA ARG A 134 -12.43 6.15 4.69
C ARG A 134 -11.36 5.29 5.35
N LEU A 135 -10.36 5.88 6.00
CA LEU A 135 -9.35 5.14 6.77
C LEU A 135 -10.03 4.34 7.89
N VAL A 136 -10.83 5.00 8.72
CA VAL A 136 -11.57 4.38 9.84
C VAL A 136 -12.46 3.25 9.33
N ARG A 137 -13.20 3.45 8.23
CA ARG A 137 -14.01 2.40 7.62
C ARG A 137 -13.17 1.22 7.15
N GLN A 138 -12.07 1.47 6.44
CA GLN A 138 -11.16 0.42 5.98
C GLN A 138 -10.58 -0.40 7.16
N ALA A 139 -10.29 0.27 8.28
CA ALA A 139 -9.88 -0.40 9.52
C ALA A 139 -10.97 -1.32 10.07
N ALA A 140 -12.20 -0.79 10.14
CA ALA A 140 -13.34 -1.51 10.68
C ALA A 140 -13.69 -2.73 9.81
N ASP A 141 -13.70 -2.57 8.48
CA ASP A 141 -13.95 -3.64 7.52
C ASP A 141 -12.88 -4.74 7.65
N GLY A 142 -11.61 -4.36 7.82
CA GLY A 142 -10.50 -5.29 8.05
C GLY A 142 -10.50 -5.97 9.42
N CYS A 143 -11.30 -5.49 10.37
CA CYS A 143 -11.55 -6.14 11.65
C CYS A 143 -12.78 -7.06 11.62
N ASN A 144 -13.59 -6.98 10.56
CA ASN A 144 -14.83 -7.72 10.46
C ASN A 144 -14.60 -9.05 9.70
N PRO A 145 -14.65 -10.21 10.38
CA PRO A 145 -14.43 -11.50 9.74
C PRO A 145 -15.52 -11.88 8.73
N ALA A 146 -16.66 -11.19 8.70
CA ALA A 146 -17.68 -11.37 7.66
C ALA A 146 -17.36 -10.62 6.36
N LEU A 147 -16.40 -9.68 6.39
CA LEU A 147 -16.01 -8.87 5.23
C LEU A 147 -14.60 -9.17 4.75
N THR A 148 -13.73 -9.62 5.65
CA THR A 148 -12.32 -9.84 5.37
C THR A 148 -11.82 -11.10 6.08
N THR A 149 -11.53 -12.13 5.31
CA THR A 149 -10.95 -13.40 5.77
C THR A 149 -9.59 -13.67 5.15
N GLY A 150 -9.21 -12.89 4.13
CA GLY A 150 -7.94 -13.02 3.43
C GLY A 150 -6.69 -12.69 4.27
N PRO A 151 -5.49 -12.89 3.68
CA PRO A 151 -4.21 -12.76 4.35
C PRO A 151 -3.84 -11.31 4.71
N PHE A 152 -4.51 -10.32 4.11
CA PHE A 152 -4.28 -8.91 4.37
C PHE A 152 -5.58 -8.23 4.74
N TRP A 153 -5.62 -7.59 5.90
CA TRP A 153 -6.87 -7.03 6.43
C TRP A 153 -7.37 -5.81 5.64
N ASP A 154 -6.56 -5.20 4.79
CA ASP A 154 -6.94 -4.06 3.97
C ASP A 154 -7.54 -4.45 2.60
N VAL A 155 -7.74 -5.74 2.36
CA VAL A 155 -8.30 -6.33 1.14
C VAL A 155 -9.58 -7.10 1.48
N PRO A 156 -10.76 -6.46 1.38
CA PRO A 156 -12.03 -7.14 1.63
C PRO A 156 -12.26 -8.28 0.64
N ASP A 157 -12.95 -9.33 1.07
CA ASP A 157 -13.19 -10.55 0.28
C ASP A 157 -14.02 -10.25 -0.98
N ALA A 158 -14.87 -9.22 -0.94
CA ALA A 158 -15.66 -8.76 -2.08
C ALA A 158 -14.85 -7.93 -3.11
N ALA A 159 -13.59 -7.60 -2.85
CA ALA A 159 -12.77 -6.88 -3.82
C ALA A 159 -12.49 -7.77 -5.05
N PRO A 160 -12.64 -7.27 -6.29
CA PRO A 160 -12.41 -8.07 -7.49
C PRO A 160 -11.01 -8.70 -7.58
N GLU A 161 -10.01 -8.06 -6.95
CA GLU A 161 -8.63 -8.52 -6.90
C GLU A 161 -8.32 -9.42 -5.70
N ALA A 162 -9.27 -9.66 -4.78
CA ALA A 162 -9.05 -10.49 -3.59
C ALA A 162 -8.51 -11.89 -3.93
N PRO A 163 -9.02 -12.61 -4.96
CA PRO A 163 -8.45 -13.91 -5.34
C PRO A 163 -6.98 -13.82 -5.77
N ALA A 164 -6.63 -12.79 -6.56
CA ALA A 164 -5.25 -12.60 -7.02
C ALA A 164 -4.31 -12.28 -5.85
N VAL A 165 -4.75 -11.43 -4.93
CA VAL A 165 -3.97 -11.07 -3.74
C VAL A 165 -3.81 -12.27 -2.79
N ALA A 166 -4.86 -13.06 -2.60
CA ALA A 166 -4.82 -14.27 -1.78
C ALA A 166 -3.85 -15.32 -2.37
N TRP A 167 -3.90 -15.54 -3.69
CA TRP A 167 -2.94 -16.39 -4.41
C TRP A 167 -1.50 -15.90 -4.21
N MET A 168 -1.25 -14.60 -4.39
CA MET A 168 0.09 -14.04 -4.21
C MET A 168 0.64 -14.25 -2.79
N ALA A 169 -0.21 -14.22 -1.76
CA ALA A 169 0.22 -14.51 -0.40
C ALA A 169 0.51 -16.01 -0.21
N ALA A 170 -0.38 -16.88 -0.69
CA ALA A 170 -0.26 -18.33 -0.58
C ALA A 170 1.04 -18.84 -1.23
N ASP A 171 1.34 -18.36 -2.44
CA ASP A 171 2.54 -18.72 -3.20
C ASP A 171 3.79 -17.95 -2.76
N ARG A 172 3.68 -17.13 -1.71
CA ARG A 172 4.75 -16.29 -1.17
C ARG A 172 5.37 -15.37 -2.23
N ILE A 173 4.56 -14.87 -3.15
CA ILE A 173 4.93 -13.83 -4.13
C ILE A 173 5.03 -12.47 -3.44
N THR A 174 4.21 -12.24 -2.42
CA THR A 174 4.30 -11.07 -1.55
C THR A 174 4.00 -11.46 -0.11
N ARG A 175 4.62 -10.79 0.84
CA ARG A 175 4.28 -10.89 2.28
C ARG A 175 3.46 -9.69 2.75
N GLY A 176 3.09 -8.78 1.84
CA GLY A 176 2.53 -7.49 2.22
C GLY A 176 3.51 -6.63 3.02
N TYR A 177 2.96 -5.73 3.82
CA TYR A 177 3.69 -4.90 4.76
C TYR A 177 3.62 -5.50 6.17
N PRO A 178 4.58 -5.16 7.05
CA PRO A 178 4.64 -5.72 8.40
C PRO A 178 3.35 -5.59 9.22
N ASN A 179 2.55 -4.55 8.94
CA ASN A 179 1.28 -4.29 9.61
C ASN A 179 0.10 -5.10 9.04
N GLY A 180 0.34 -6.24 8.39
CA GLY A 180 -0.71 -7.10 7.84
C GLY A 180 -1.48 -6.53 6.64
N THR A 181 -0.95 -5.53 5.93
CA THR A 181 -1.62 -4.93 4.75
C THR A 181 -0.96 -5.32 3.43
N PHE A 182 -1.76 -5.39 2.36
CA PHE A 182 -1.30 -5.36 0.99
C PHE A 182 -1.01 -3.92 0.52
N ARG A 183 -1.59 -2.91 1.16
CA ARG A 183 -1.74 -1.52 0.69
C ARG A 183 -2.46 -1.46 -0.66
N ALA A 184 -3.56 -2.20 -0.76
CA ALA A 184 -4.43 -2.23 -1.93
C ALA A 184 -5.00 -0.83 -2.24
N ARG A 185 -5.41 -0.16 -1.17
CA ARG A 185 -5.88 1.23 -1.13
C ARG A 185 -5.51 1.81 0.23
N ILE A 186 -5.33 3.12 0.30
CA ILE A 186 -5.14 3.84 1.56
C ILE A 186 -6.08 5.03 1.51
N ALA A 187 -7.26 4.91 2.12
CA ALA A 187 -8.37 5.84 1.91
C ALA A 187 -8.73 5.97 0.41
N SER A 188 -8.76 7.18 -0.16
CA SER A 188 -8.95 7.39 -1.60
C SER A 188 -7.71 7.11 -2.46
N VAL A 189 -6.54 6.93 -1.85
CA VAL A 189 -5.29 6.74 -2.59
C VAL A 189 -5.15 5.29 -3.03
N THR A 190 -4.78 5.09 -4.30
CA THR A 190 -4.42 3.78 -4.85
C THR A 190 -2.90 3.76 -5.12
N PRO A 191 -2.10 3.15 -4.22
CA PRO A 191 -0.65 3.22 -4.35
C PRO A 191 -0.15 2.58 -5.66
N ALA A 192 0.78 3.28 -6.31
CA ALA A 192 1.53 2.71 -7.41
C ALA A 192 2.45 1.59 -6.91
N VAL A 193 2.65 0.56 -7.72
CA VAL A 193 3.74 -0.39 -7.49
C VAL A 193 5.06 0.23 -7.94
N THR A 194 6.11 0.02 -7.17
CA THR A 194 7.47 0.44 -7.55
C THR A 194 8.09 -0.56 -8.54
N ARG A 195 9.14 -0.14 -9.26
CA ARG A 195 9.89 -1.04 -10.15
C ARG A 195 10.54 -2.18 -9.35
N GLY A 196 11.06 -1.88 -8.16
CA GLY A 196 11.66 -2.89 -7.27
C GLY A 196 10.66 -3.93 -6.78
N GLU A 197 9.45 -3.51 -6.39
CA GLU A 197 8.37 -4.44 -6.01
C GLU A 197 7.95 -5.32 -7.19
N PHE A 198 7.81 -4.75 -8.38
CA PHE A 198 7.53 -5.51 -9.60
C PHE A 198 8.58 -6.58 -9.89
N ALA A 199 9.87 -6.21 -9.87
CA ALA A 199 10.96 -7.15 -10.08
C ALA A 199 10.91 -8.28 -9.04
N THR A 200 10.71 -7.93 -7.77
CA THR A 200 10.66 -8.89 -6.67
C THR A 200 9.49 -9.86 -6.83
N TRP A 201 8.29 -9.36 -7.13
CA TRP A 201 7.10 -10.20 -7.29
C TRP A 201 7.21 -11.13 -8.50
N LEU A 202 7.67 -10.64 -9.65
CA LEU A 202 7.85 -11.47 -10.83
C LEU A 202 8.94 -12.53 -10.60
N TRP A 203 10.04 -12.19 -9.92
CA TRP A 203 11.08 -13.13 -9.55
C TRP A 203 10.60 -14.20 -8.55
N HIS A 204 9.76 -13.81 -7.57
CA HIS A 204 9.15 -14.75 -6.65
C HIS A 204 8.18 -15.70 -7.35
N MET A 205 7.34 -15.17 -8.25
CA MET A 205 6.44 -15.97 -9.08
C MET A 205 7.21 -16.97 -9.95
N ALA A 206 8.39 -16.60 -10.46
CA ALA A 206 9.27 -17.48 -11.24
C ALA A 206 10.04 -18.52 -10.40
N GLY A 207 9.83 -18.60 -9.09
CA GLY A 207 10.51 -19.58 -8.23
C GLY A 207 11.89 -19.15 -7.74
N ARG A 208 12.19 -17.84 -7.75
CA ARG A 208 13.45 -17.26 -7.26
C ARG A 208 14.74 -17.77 -7.95
N PRO A 209 14.77 -17.89 -9.29
CA PRO A 209 15.94 -18.35 -10.01
C PRO A 209 17.19 -17.50 -9.73
N THR A 210 18.36 -18.11 -9.75
CA THR A 210 19.64 -17.40 -9.63
C THR A 210 20.09 -16.84 -10.96
N ALA A 211 20.82 -15.72 -10.94
CA ALA A 211 21.46 -15.16 -12.12
C ALA A 211 22.80 -14.51 -11.75
N PRO A 212 23.74 -14.38 -12.70
CA PRO A 212 24.94 -13.56 -12.53
C PRO A 212 24.56 -12.10 -12.26
N SER A 213 25.44 -11.36 -11.58
CA SER A 213 25.21 -9.95 -11.33
C SER A 213 25.16 -9.16 -12.64
N ALA A 214 24.16 -8.30 -12.79
CA ALA A 214 24.00 -7.39 -13.92
C ALA A 214 24.61 -6.00 -13.65
N GLY A 215 25.30 -5.81 -12.51
CA GLY A 215 26.10 -4.62 -12.20
C GLY A 215 25.29 -3.31 -12.06
N TRP A 216 24.05 -3.37 -11.60
CA TRP A 216 23.20 -2.17 -11.42
C TRP A 216 23.71 -1.31 -10.26
N ALA A 217 23.90 -0.02 -10.52
CA ALA A 217 24.54 0.88 -9.56
C ALA A 217 23.63 1.28 -8.38
N ASP A 218 22.30 1.11 -8.51
CA ASP A 218 21.30 1.66 -7.60
C ASP A 218 20.34 0.59 -7.05
N VAL A 219 20.74 -0.69 -7.09
CA VAL A 219 19.91 -1.80 -6.60
C VAL A 219 20.55 -2.45 -5.38
N GLY A 220 19.97 -2.23 -4.20
CA GLY A 220 20.48 -2.78 -2.93
C GLY A 220 20.24 -4.29 -2.73
N SER A 221 19.20 -4.86 -3.36
CA SER A 221 18.92 -6.31 -3.36
C SER A 221 18.82 -6.81 -4.81
N PRO A 222 19.96 -7.13 -5.45
CA PRO A 222 20.03 -7.18 -6.90
C PRO A 222 19.46 -8.45 -7.52
N ARG A 223 19.32 -9.55 -6.76
CA ARG A 223 18.97 -10.89 -7.30
C ARG A 223 17.79 -10.90 -8.25
N ALA A 224 16.70 -10.21 -7.90
CA ALA A 224 15.53 -10.12 -8.77
C ALA A 224 15.87 -9.38 -10.07
N VAL A 225 16.45 -8.18 -9.98
CA VAL A 225 16.78 -7.34 -11.14
C VAL A 225 17.85 -8.00 -12.02
N ASP A 226 18.82 -8.67 -11.42
CA ASP A 226 19.84 -9.47 -12.10
C ASP A 226 19.19 -10.58 -12.94
N TRP A 227 18.27 -11.34 -12.35
CA TRP A 227 17.53 -12.38 -13.08
C TRP A 227 16.66 -11.80 -14.19
N LEU A 228 15.89 -10.74 -13.94
CA LEU A 228 15.07 -10.10 -14.98
C LEU A 228 15.96 -9.61 -16.15
N THR A 229 17.20 -9.19 -15.87
CA THR A 229 18.15 -8.76 -16.90
C THR A 229 18.70 -9.95 -17.67
N ALA A 230 19.16 -11.00 -16.98
CA ALA A 230 19.70 -12.21 -17.60
C ALA A 230 18.65 -12.96 -18.45
N ALA A 231 17.39 -12.93 -18.02
CA ALA A 231 16.26 -13.51 -18.76
C ALA A 231 15.74 -12.60 -19.89
N GLY A 232 16.33 -11.43 -20.13
CA GLY A 232 15.89 -10.49 -21.17
C GLY A 232 14.52 -9.83 -20.91
N ILE A 233 13.97 -9.97 -19.70
CA ILE A 233 12.66 -9.42 -19.31
C ILE A 233 12.73 -7.89 -19.24
N ILE A 234 13.81 -7.36 -18.66
CA ILE A 234 14.09 -5.92 -18.62
C ILE A 234 15.32 -5.57 -19.44
N THR A 235 15.35 -4.35 -19.96
CA THR A 235 16.49 -3.79 -20.66
C THR A 235 17.19 -2.75 -19.79
N ARG A 236 18.51 -2.65 -19.93
CA ARG A 236 19.33 -1.65 -19.24
C ARG A 236 19.18 -0.28 -19.91
N PRO A 237 18.71 0.76 -19.21
CA PRO A 237 18.72 2.13 -19.73
C PRO A 237 20.16 2.65 -19.88
N THR A 238 20.33 3.71 -20.67
CA THR A 238 21.63 4.31 -20.98
C THR A 238 22.37 4.87 -19.76
N ASP A 239 21.64 5.28 -18.72
CA ASP A 239 22.21 5.77 -17.46
C ASP A 239 22.71 4.66 -16.52
N GLY A 240 22.51 3.40 -16.89
CA GLY A 240 22.94 2.23 -16.12
C GLY A 240 22.21 2.02 -14.79
N ARG A 241 21.07 2.70 -14.57
CA ARG A 241 20.30 2.69 -13.32
C ARG A 241 18.93 2.04 -13.50
N TYR A 242 18.51 1.23 -12.54
CA TYR A 242 17.22 0.56 -12.56
C TYR A 242 16.09 1.47 -12.05
N HIS A 243 16.40 2.37 -11.12
CA HIS A 243 15.50 3.24 -10.40
C HIS A 243 14.40 2.46 -9.65
N PRO A 244 14.76 1.57 -8.69
CA PRO A 244 13.81 0.66 -8.05
C PRO A 244 12.64 1.36 -7.36
N ASP A 245 12.87 2.55 -6.80
CA ASP A 245 11.85 3.31 -6.05
C ASP A 245 10.88 4.10 -6.93
N ARG A 246 11.14 4.18 -8.25
CA ARG A 246 10.23 4.88 -9.17
C ARG A 246 8.96 4.05 -9.39
N PRO A 247 7.80 4.69 -9.61
CA PRO A 247 6.59 3.99 -10.04
C PRO A 247 6.81 3.20 -11.33
N LEU A 248 6.24 1.99 -11.40
CA LEU A 248 6.20 1.20 -12.62
C LEU A 248 5.13 1.75 -13.57
N THR A 249 5.53 2.11 -14.79
CA THR A 249 4.57 2.56 -15.82
C THR A 249 3.93 1.37 -16.53
N ARG A 250 2.71 1.55 -17.05
CA ARG A 250 1.98 0.52 -17.80
C ARG A 250 2.78 -0.02 -18.98
N ALA A 251 3.45 0.84 -19.74
CA ALA A 251 4.29 0.40 -20.85
C ALA A 251 5.45 -0.52 -20.42
N ARG A 252 6.11 -0.21 -19.29
CA ARG A 252 7.19 -1.04 -18.76
C ARG A 252 6.67 -2.38 -18.26
N ALA A 253 5.54 -2.37 -17.55
CA ALA A 253 4.89 -3.57 -17.06
C ALA A 253 4.49 -4.50 -18.22
N ALA A 254 3.79 -3.97 -19.23
CA ALA A 254 3.31 -4.75 -20.37
C ALA A 254 4.44 -5.43 -21.13
N ARG A 255 5.50 -4.68 -21.48
CA ARG A 255 6.66 -5.22 -22.20
C ARG A 255 7.41 -6.28 -21.38
N ALA A 256 7.58 -6.05 -20.07
CA ALA A 256 8.24 -7.01 -19.21
C ALA A 256 7.41 -8.29 -19.03
N LEU A 257 6.10 -8.18 -18.79
CA LEU A 257 5.21 -9.34 -18.66
C LEU A 257 5.10 -10.14 -19.97
N TRP A 258 5.05 -9.45 -21.11
CA TRP A 258 5.07 -10.08 -22.44
C TRP A 258 6.35 -10.89 -22.68
N ARG A 259 7.52 -10.30 -22.36
CA ARG A 259 8.80 -11.02 -22.46
C ARG A 259 8.90 -12.18 -21.48
N ALA A 260 8.40 -11.99 -20.25
CA ALA A 260 8.32 -13.06 -19.26
C ALA A 260 7.43 -14.22 -19.72
N ALA A 261 6.43 -13.95 -20.57
CA ALA A 261 5.58 -14.95 -21.21
C ALA A 261 6.19 -15.57 -22.48
N GLY A 262 7.44 -15.25 -22.84
CA GLY A 262 8.11 -15.76 -24.04
C GLY A 262 7.86 -14.94 -25.31
N SER A 263 7.39 -13.70 -25.17
CA SER A 263 7.11 -12.78 -26.29
C SER A 263 6.13 -13.35 -27.36
N PRO A 264 4.99 -13.94 -26.97
CA PRO A 264 4.04 -14.52 -27.91
C PRO A 264 3.47 -13.47 -28.87
N THR A 265 3.22 -13.87 -30.12
CA THR A 265 2.57 -13.02 -31.12
C THR A 265 1.12 -12.71 -30.70
N PRO A 266 0.68 -11.44 -30.73
CA PRO A 266 -0.70 -11.08 -30.44
C PRO A 266 -1.65 -11.62 -31.51
N THR A 267 -2.92 -11.79 -31.15
CA THR A 267 -3.97 -12.25 -32.08
C THR A 267 -4.62 -11.11 -32.85
N THR A 268 -4.44 -9.88 -32.36
CA THR A 268 -4.95 -8.67 -32.99
C THR A 268 -3.85 -7.62 -33.05
N ASN A 269 -3.92 -6.78 -34.08
CA ASN A 269 -3.11 -5.57 -34.19
C ASN A 269 -4.01 -4.39 -33.86
N ARG A 270 -3.62 -3.53 -32.92
CA ARG A 270 -4.43 -2.37 -32.50
C ARG A 270 -3.71 -1.06 -32.73
N ASP A 271 -4.47 -0.11 -33.25
CA ASP A 271 -4.07 1.29 -33.31
C ASP A 271 -4.46 1.98 -32.00
N TRP A 272 -3.47 2.21 -31.14
CA TRP A 272 -3.65 2.92 -29.88
C TRP A 272 -3.65 4.43 -30.10
N ALA A 273 -4.65 5.14 -29.56
CA ALA A 273 -4.76 6.59 -29.74
C ALA A 273 -3.60 7.38 -29.10
N ASP A 274 -2.91 6.80 -28.12
CA ASP A 274 -1.86 7.45 -27.32
C ASP A 274 -0.52 6.69 -27.33
N ALA A 275 -0.35 5.73 -28.24
CA ALA A 275 0.89 4.96 -28.36
C ALA A 275 1.06 4.40 -29.78
N PRO A 276 2.31 4.20 -30.25
CA PRO A 276 2.52 3.43 -31.47
C PRO A 276 2.06 1.97 -31.28
N PRO A 277 1.74 1.25 -32.37
CA PRO A 277 1.45 -0.18 -32.31
C PRO A 277 2.59 -0.96 -31.65
N THR A 278 2.23 -1.90 -30.76
CA THR A 278 3.22 -2.79 -30.12
C THR A 278 2.60 -4.14 -29.81
N ASP A 279 3.34 -5.21 -30.14
CA ASP A 279 2.93 -6.58 -29.81
C ASP A 279 2.67 -6.77 -28.32
N ALA A 280 3.46 -6.13 -27.46
CA ALA A 280 3.30 -6.25 -26.02
C ALA A 280 1.97 -5.67 -25.50
N PHE A 281 1.51 -4.54 -26.05
CA PHE A 281 0.26 -3.90 -25.64
C PHE A 281 -0.94 -4.68 -26.17
N ASP A 282 -0.81 -5.19 -27.40
CA ASP A 282 -1.84 -5.95 -28.07
C ASP A 282 -2.01 -7.32 -27.39
N TRP A 283 -0.91 -8.02 -27.12
CA TRP A 283 -0.92 -9.28 -26.37
C TRP A 283 -1.47 -9.09 -24.96
N ALA A 284 -1.02 -8.04 -24.25
CA ALA A 284 -1.50 -7.78 -22.89
C ALA A 284 -3.00 -7.46 -22.85
N THR A 285 -3.54 -6.95 -23.96
CA THR A 285 -4.98 -6.69 -24.13
C THR A 285 -5.73 -7.96 -24.51
N ASP A 286 -5.26 -8.72 -25.50
CA ASP A 286 -5.85 -9.99 -25.94
C ASP A 286 -5.99 -10.98 -24.79
N THR A 287 -4.95 -11.08 -23.97
CA THR A 287 -4.90 -12.00 -22.83
C THR A 287 -5.51 -11.45 -21.55
N SER A 288 -5.89 -10.17 -21.54
CA SER A 288 -6.36 -9.43 -20.37
C SER A 288 -5.35 -9.36 -19.21
N VAL A 289 -4.06 -9.57 -19.47
CA VAL A 289 -2.98 -9.43 -18.46
C VAL A 289 -2.87 -7.97 -18.01
N LEU A 290 -2.85 -7.02 -18.94
CA LEU A 290 -2.84 -5.59 -18.63
C LEU A 290 -3.55 -4.83 -19.76
N PRO A 291 -4.90 -4.93 -19.83
CA PRO A 291 -5.65 -4.47 -21.00
C PRO A 291 -5.61 -2.95 -21.14
N GLY A 292 -5.71 -2.49 -22.38
CA GLY A 292 -6.01 -1.09 -22.72
C GLY A 292 -7.38 -0.65 -22.23
N ARG A 293 -7.77 0.57 -22.58
CA ARG A 293 -9.03 1.19 -22.15
C ARG A 293 -10.07 1.16 -23.26
N ALA A 294 -11.34 1.26 -22.85
CA ALA A 294 -12.47 1.24 -23.77
C ALA A 294 -12.50 2.47 -24.71
N ASP A 295 -11.78 3.54 -24.36
CA ASP A 295 -11.63 4.75 -25.17
C ASP A 295 -10.55 4.64 -26.26
N GLY A 296 -9.96 3.46 -26.46
CA GLY A 296 -8.88 3.23 -27.44
C GLY A 296 -7.49 3.68 -26.98
N THR A 297 -7.32 4.12 -25.73
CA THR A 297 -6.01 4.46 -25.16
C THR A 297 -5.37 3.29 -24.41
N TYR A 298 -4.04 3.20 -24.43
CA TYR A 298 -3.28 2.27 -23.59
C TYR A 298 -2.80 2.91 -22.28
N GLN A 299 -2.60 4.22 -22.25
CA GLN A 299 -2.06 5.01 -21.14
C GLN A 299 -0.64 4.58 -20.73
N PRO A 300 0.34 4.58 -21.65
CA PRO A 300 1.64 3.95 -21.46
C PRO A 300 2.47 4.56 -20.31
N THR A 301 2.29 5.85 -20.02
CA THR A 301 3.01 6.59 -18.98
C THR A 301 2.35 6.49 -17.59
N ARG A 302 1.09 6.05 -17.53
CA ARG A 302 0.36 5.94 -16.26
C ARG A 302 0.99 4.86 -15.39
N ALA A 303 1.10 5.15 -14.09
CA ALA A 303 1.59 4.18 -13.11
C ALA A 303 0.62 2.99 -12.96
N VAL A 304 1.18 1.79 -12.77
CA VAL A 304 0.43 0.58 -12.43
C VAL A 304 0.18 0.59 -10.92
N THR A 305 -1.06 0.36 -10.50
CA THR A 305 -1.38 0.22 -9.07
C THR A 305 -0.98 -1.16 -8.58
N ARG A 306 -0.78 -1.32 -7.27
CA ARG A 306 -0.47 -2.63 -6.67
C ARG A 306 -1.52 -3.69 -6.99
N LEU A 307 -2.80 -3.34 -6.89
CA LEU A 307 -3.92 -4.22 -7.25
C LEU A 307 -3.91 -4.59 -8.75
N ALA A 308 -3.66 -3.63 -9.63
CA ALA A 308 -3.59 -3.90 -11.06
C ALA A 308 -2.45 -4.86 -11.41
N LEU A 309 -1.28 -4.72 -10.75
CA LEU A 309 -0.19 -5.67 -10.94
C LEU A 309 -0.52 -7.06 -10.36
N ALA A 310 -1.16 -7.13 -9.19
CA ALA A 310 -1.58 -8.41 -8.61
C ALA A 310 -2.49 -9.19 -9.57
N LYS A 311 -3.50 -8.50 -10.11
CA LYS A 311 -4.40 -9.06 -11.13
C LYS A 311 -3.66 -9.48 -12.39
N ALA A 312 -2.69 -8.68 -12.85
CA ALA A 312 -1.88 -9.00 -14.03
C ALA A 312 -1.03 -10.26 -13.84
N LEU A 313 -0.34 -10.39 -12.70
CA LEU A 313 0.46 -11.57 -12.37
C LEU A 313 -0.40 -12.81 -12.21
N TYR A 314 -1.56 -12.69 -11.56
CA TYR A 314 -2.49 -13.80 -11.43
C TYR A 314 -3.03 -14.24 -12.80
N ARG A 315 -3.38 -13.29 -13.68
CA ARG A 315 -3.80 -13.62 -15.03
C ARG A 315 -2.68 -14.31 -15.82
N LEU A 316 -1.44 -13.83 -15.72
CA LEU A 316 -0.28 -14.45 -16.34
C LEU A 316 -0.05 -15.89 -15.83
N HIS A 317 -0.21 -16.12 -14.52
CA HIS A 317 -0.12 -17.45 -13.93
C HIS A 317 -1.17 -18.40 -14.52
N LEU A 318 -2.43 -17.96 -14.61
CA LEU A 318 -3.52 -18.77 -15.17
C LEU A 318 -3.29 -19.13 -16.65
N LEU A 319 -2.68 -18.24 -17.44
CA LEU A 319 -2.33 -18.53 -18.83
C LEU A 319 -1.24 -19.60 -18.94
N SER A 320 -0.33 -19.65 -17.97
CA SER A 320 0.79 -20.60 -17.96
C SER A 320 0.38 -21.98 -17.43
N ALA A 321 -0.69 -22.04 -16.62
CA ALA A 321 -1.20 -23.29 -16.05
C ALA A 321 -2.25 -23.99 -16.93
N GLY A 322 -2.81 -23.28 -17.91
CA GLY A 322 -3.85 -23.80 -18.81
C GLY A 322 -3.36 -24.21 -20.20
N GLY A 323 -2.04 -24.20 -20.45
CA GLY A 323 -1.41 -24.69 -21.68
C GLY A 323 -0.51 -25.88 -21.39
#